data_AF-A0A7R9WSB8-F1
#
_entry.id   AF-A0A7R9WSB8-F1
#
_cell.length_a   1.000
_cell.length_b   1.000
_cell.length_c   1.000
_cell.angle_alpha   90.00
_cell.angle_beta   90.00
_cell.angle_gamma   90.00
#
_symmetry.space_group_name_H-M   'P 1'
#
loop_
_entity.id
_entity.type
_entity.pdbx_description
1 polymer ?
#
loop_
_entity_poly.entity_id
_entity_poly.type
_entity_poly.pdbx_seq_one_letter_code
_entity_poly.pdbx_strand_id
1 'polypeptide(L)'
;KGNDEAFVSKALQSNKTVPCLIAKNTFKRSEFGINHYAGAVIYTAQDFVIRNTDTLPTDLQVCAKACKNEILAKHLDNDKCTNQESKAPAPAAKSGRGPPRRAKSNLVADTVMTKFK
;
A
#
# COMPACT_ATOMS: atom_id res chain seq x y z
N LYS A 1 9.07 8.08 10.81
CA LYS A 1 8.28 8.18 9.56
C LYS A 1 9.14 7.60 8.44
N GLY A 2 8.60 6.73 7.59
CA GLY A 2 9.34 6.22 6.43
C GLY A 2 9.56 7.34 5.41
N ASN A 3 10.70 7.32 4.71
CA ASN A 3 10.97 8.20 3.57
C ASN A 3 11.45 7.35 2.39
N ASP A 4 11.50 7.94 1.20
CA ASP A 4 11.76 7.22 -0.05
C ASP A 4 13.19 6.67 -0.13
N GLU A 5 14.18 7.43 0.32
CA GLU A 5 15.58 6.98 0.33
C GLU A 5 15.79 5.78 1.26
N ALA A 6 15.16 5.79 2.45
CA ALA A 6 15.21 4.66 3.37
C ALA A 6 14.49 3.43 2.81
N PHE A 7 13.41 3.63 2.04
CA PHE A 7 12.76 2.55 1.31
C PHE A 7 13.72 1.91 0.30
N VAL A 8 14.35 2.71 -0.57
CA VAL A 8 15.30 2.21 -1.59
C VAL A 8 16.49 1.51 -0.94
N SER A 9 17.12 2.14 0.04
CA SER A 9 18.25 1.57 0.76
C SER A 9 17.91 0.22 1.38
N LYS A 10 16.76 0.12 2.06
CA LYS A 10 16.31 -1.13 2.67
C LYS A 10 15.97 -2.19 1.62
N ALA A 11 15.27 -1.82 0.55
CA ALA A 11 14.89 -2.74 -0.53
C ALA A 11 16.10 -3.32 -1.24
N LEU A 12 17.11 -2.50 -1.56
CA LEU A 12 18.37 -2.93 -2.17
C LEU A 12 19.17 -3.82 -1.20
N GLN A 13 19.20 -3.46 0.09
CA GLN A 13 19.96 -4.23 1.09
C GLN A 13 19.34 -5.60 1.38
N SER A 14 18.02 -5.71 1.45
CA SER A 14 17.33 -6.97 1.75
C SER A 14 17.31 -7.94 0.58
N ASN A 15 17.47 -7.46 -0.65
CA ASN A 15 17.25 -8.25 -1.88
C ASN A 15 18.50 -8.35 -2.77
N LYS A 16 19.70 -8.23 -2.20
CA LYS A 16 20.97 -8.24 -2.96
C LYS A 16 21.19 -9.49 -3.82
N THR A 17 20.59 -10.61 -3.43
CA THR A 17 20.73 -11.91 -4.11
C THR A 17 19.72 -12.11 -5.23
N VAL A 18 18.72 -11.24 -5.36
CA VAL A 18 17.62 -11.43 -6.29
C VAL A 18 18.04 -10.98 -7.70
N PRO A 19 17.99 -11.87 -8.71
CA PRO A 19 18.51 -11.57 -10.05
C PRO A 19 17.68 -10.52 -10.81
N CYS A 20 16.41 -10.33 -10.44
CA CYS A 20 15.56 -9.33 -11.07
C CYS A 20 15.80 -7.91 -10.53
N LEU A 21 16.58 -7.73 -9.47
CA LEU A 21 16.91 -6.41 -8.93
C LEU A 21 18.23 -5.92 -9.52
N ILE A 22 18.22 -4.71 -10.06
CA ILE A 22 19.42 -4.10 -10.63
C ILE A 22 20.17 -3.40 -9.51
N ALA A 23 21.42 -3.84 -9.25
CA ALA A 23 22.34 -3.15 -8.35
C ALA A 23 23.43 -2.46 -9.16
N LYS A 24 23.40 -1.12 -9.22
CA LYS A 24 24.43 -0.30 -9.87
C LYS A 24 24.87 0.81 -8.93
N ASN A 25 26.17 1.06 -8.87
CA ASN A 25 26.74 2.12 -8.02
C ASN A 25 26.52 3.54 -8.59
N THR A 26 25.95 3.64 -9.80
CA THR A 26 25.64 4.89 -10.48
C THR A 26 24.26 5.46 -10.13
N PHE A 27 23.43 4.70 -9.40
CA PHE A 27 22.09 5.15 -9.04
C PHE A 27 22.12 6.27 -8.01
N LYS A 28 21.19 7.21 -8.14
CA LYS A 28 20.92 8.17 -7.07
C LYS A 28 20.34 7.43 -5.86
N ARG A 29 20.41 8.06 -4.68
CA ARG A 29 19.92 7.47 -3.41
C ARG A 29 18.44 7.08 -3.43
N SER A 30 17.64 7.75 -4.26
CA SER A 30 16.21 7.50 -4.43
C SER A 30 15.90 6.73 -5.72
N GLU A 31 16.86 6.08 -6.37
CA GLU A 31 16.63 5.30 -7.59
C GLU A 31 16.84 3.80 -7.34
N PHE A 32 16.02 2.98 -7.99
CA PHE A 32 16.18 1.53 -8.01
C PHE A 32 15.79 0.99 -9.39
N GLY A 33 16.37 -0.14 -9.80
CA GLY A 33 16.09 -0.73 -11.10
C GLY A 33 15.58 -2.16 -11.00
N ILE A 34 14.70 -2.54 -11.92
CA ILE A 34 14.11 -3.88 -12.01
C ILE A 34 14.30 -4.41 -13.43
N ASN A 35 14.76 -5.66 -13.54
CA ASN A 35 14.77 -6.42 -14.77
C ASN A 35 13.39 -7.06 -14.96
N HIS A 36 12.55 -6.43 -15.77
CA HIS A 36 11.29 -7.01 -16.21
C HIS A 36 11.51 -7.98 -17.37
N TYR A 37 10.50 -8.80 -17.67
CA TYR A 37 10.51 -9.66 -18.86
C TYR A 37 10.77 -8.88 -20.15
N ALA A 38 10.23 -7.65 -20.25
CA ALA A 38 10.39 -6.77 -21.39
C ALA A 38 11.68 -5.91 -21.35
N GLY A 39 12.55 -6.10 -20.35
CA GLY A 39 13.82 -5.37 -20.23
C GLY A 39 14.01 -4.65 -18.89
N ALA A 40 15.17 -4.00 -18.77
CA ALA A 40 15.57 -3.26 -17.57
C ALA A 40 14.89 -1.88 -17.50
N VAL A 41 14.28 -1.58 -16.36
CA VAL A 41 13.64 -0.28 -16.08
C VAL A 41 14.23 0.29 -14.80
N ILE A 42 14.54 1.60 -14.82
CA ILE A 42 15.01 2.35 -13.64
C ILE A 42 13.89 3.26 -13.18
N TYR A 43 13.54 3.17 -11.90
CA TYR A 43 12.51 3.96 -11.25
C TYR A 43 13.14 5.01 -10.32
N THR A 44 12.52 6.19 -10.28
CA THR A 44 12.76 7.16 -9.22
C THR A 44 11.70 6.97 -8.14
N ALA A 45 12.13 6.75 -6.90
CA ALA A 45 11.26 6.53 -5.75
C ALA A 45 10.67 7.83 -5.17
N GLN A 46 10.75 8.95 -5.89
CA GLN A 46 10.21 10.23 -5.43
C GLN A 46 8.72 10.11 -5.08
N ASP A 47 8.36 10.48 -3.86
CA ASP A 47 7.01 10.40 -3.29
C ASP A 47 6.43 8.97 -3.29
N PHE A 48 7.27 7.94 -3.42
CA PHE A 48 6.82 6.55 -3.50
C PHE A 48 6.13 6.11 -2.20
N VAL A 49 6.72 6.44 -1.05
CA VAL A 49 6.12 6.12 0.25
C VAL A 49 4.81 6.86 0.41
N ILE A 50 4.78 8.16 0.13
CA ILE A 50 3.58 9.00 0.28
C ILE A 50 2.44 8.46 -0.58
N ARG A 51 2.68 8.24 -1.88
CA ARG A 51 1.67 7.72 -2.82
C ARG A 51 1.11 6.35 -2.41
N ASN A 52 1.93 5.49 -1.82
CA ASN A 52 1.48 4.17 -1.35
C ASN A 52 0.83 4.18 0.04
N THR A 53 1.03 5.26 0.80
CA THR A 53 0.36 5.50 2.08
C THR A 53 -0.83 6.45 1.97
N ASP A 54 -1.13 6.94 0.78
CA ASP A 54 -2.29 7.79 0.53
C ASP A 54 -3.58 6.98 0.74
N THR A 55 -4.50 7.53 1.52
CA THR A 55 -5.75 6.88 1.87
C THR A 55 -6.88 7.88 1.86
N LEU A 56 -8.03 7.46 1.35
CA LEU A 56 -9.26 8.23 1.47
C LEU A 56 -9.67 8.31 2.96
N PRO A 57 -9.73 9.52 3.56
CA PRO A 57 -10.15 9.70 4.95
C PRO A 57 -11.52 9.07 5.26
N THR A 58 -11.69 8.56 6.49
CA THR A 58 -12.87 7.76 6.85
C THR A 58 -14.15 8.59 6.87
N ASP A 59 -14.05 9.85 7.26
CA ASP A 59 -15.14 10.81 7.22
C ASP A 59 -15.65 11.06 5.80
N LEU A 60 -14.74 11.23 4.83
CA LEU A 60 -15.11 11.37 3.42
C LEU A 60 -15.78 10.11 2.87
N GLN A 61 -15.34 8.92 3.29
CA GLN A 61 -16.01 7.66 2.95
C GLN A 61 -17.43 7.59 3.51
N VAL A 62 -17.63 7.99 4.76
CA VAL A 62 -18.96 8.02 5.40
C VAL A 62 -19.87 9.03 4.70
N CYS A 63 -19.36 10.23 4.39
CA CYS A 63 -20.08 11.25 3.65
C CYS A 63 -20.52 10.75 2.26
N ALA A 64 -19.63 10.05 1.55
CA ALA A 64 -19.96 9.45 0.26
C ALA A 64 -21.09 8.42 0.36
N LYS A 65 -21.04 7.55 1.37
CA LYS A 65 -22.06 6.51 1.62
C LYS A 65 -23.42 7.08 2.07
N ALA A 66 -23.42 8.25 2.70
CA ALA A 66 -24.64 8.96 3.09
C ALA A 66 -25.29 9.74 1.93
N CYS A 67 -24.66 9.79 0.75
CA CYS A 67 -25.20 10.51 -0.39
C CYS A 67 -26.52 9.87 -0.87
N LYS A 68 -27.52 10.70 -1.22
CA LYS A 68 -28.79 10.22 -1.79
C LYS A 68 -28.65 9.65 -3.20
N ASN A 69 -27.59 10.04 -3.92
CA ASN A 69 -27.33 9.54 -5.26
C ASN A 69 -26.79 8.10 -5.15
N GLU A 70 -27.53 7.13 -5.70
CA GLU A 70 -27.17 5.72 -5.58
C GLU A 70 -25.81 5.37 -6.20
N ILE A 71 -25.42 6.05 -7.29
CA ILE A 71 -24.12 5.82 -7.93
C ILE A 71 -23.01 6.20 -6.96
N LEU A 72 -23.13 7.37 -6.33
CA LEU A 72 -22.15 7.87 -5.36
C LEU A 72 -22.20 7.10 -4.03
N ALA A 73 -23.35 6.63 -3.59
CA ALA A 73 -23.43 5.83 -2.37
C ALA A 73 -22.72 4.48 -2.53
N LYS A 74 -22.82 3.86 -3.71
CA LYS A 74 -22.33 2.50 -4.00
C LYS A 74 -20.94 2.46 -4.66
N HIS A 75 -20.37 3.59 -5.09
CA HIS A 75 -19.11 3.60 -5.86
C HIS A 75 -17.89 3.01 -5.11
N LEU A 76 -17.90 3.06 -3.77
CA LEU A 76 -16.82 2.52 -2.93
C LEU A 76 -16.98 1.04 -2.60
N ASP A 77 -18.11 0.41 -2.93
CA ASP A 77 -18.39 -0.99 -2.58
C ASP A 77 -18.01 -1.97 -3.72
N ASN A 78 -17.22 -1.51 -4.69
CA ASN A 78 -16.85 -2.26 -5.90
C ASN A 78 -15.48 -2.97 -5.79
N ASP A 79 -15.23 -3.67 -4.68
CA ASP A 79 -13.98 -4.43 -4.50
C ASP A 79 -13.83 -5.58 -5.51
N LYS A 80 -14.93 -6.04 -6.12
CA LYS A 80 -14.97 -7.14 -7.09
C LYS A 80 -14.37 -6.83 -8.46
N CYS A 81 -14.17 -5.55 -8.80
CA CYS A 81 -13.55 -5.15 -10.07
C CYS A 81 -12.02 -5.07 -10.01
N THR A 82 -11.41 -5.45 -8.89
CA THR A 82 -9.96 -5.52 -8.78
C THR A 82 -9.49 -6.94 -9.10
N ASN A 83 -8.42 -7.10 -9.88
CA ASN A 83 -7.74 -8.40 -10.07
C ASN A 83 -6.99 -8.86 -8.80
N GLN A 84 -7.33 -8.30 -7.64
CA GLN A 84 -6.64 -8.53 -6.38
C GLN A 84 -7.47 -9.48 -5.52
N GLU A 85 -6.83 -10.52 -4.99
CA GLU A 85 -7.50 -11.48 -4.11
C GLU A 85 -8.05 -10.75 -2.88
N SER A 86 -9.37 -10.82 -2.69
CA SER A 86 -10.01 -10.27 -1.50
C SER A 86 -9.51 -11.05 -0.28
N LYS A 87 -8.83 -10.36 0.66
CA LYS A 87 -8.51 -10.96 1.95
C LYS A 87 -9.81 -11.39 2.62
N ALA A 88 -9.99 -12.70 2.82
CA ALA A 88 -11.14 -13.23 3.54
C ALA A 88 -11.25 -12.50 4.90
N PRO A 89 -12.47 -12.10 5.32
CA PRO A 89 -12.64 -11.43 6.60
C PRO A 89 -12.03 -12.32 7.69
N ALA A 90 -11.13 -11.73 8.49
CA ALA A 90 -10.50 -12.46 9.59
C ALA A 90 -11.61 -13.09 10.46
N PRO A 91 -11.51 -14.39 10.80
CA PRO A 91 -12.52 -15.04 11.63
C PRO A 91 -12.65 -14.26 12.94
N ALA A 92 -13.90 -14.04 13.37
CA ALA A 92 -14.21 -13.37 14.62
C ALA A 92 -13.36 -13.98 15.74
N ALA A 93 -12.48 -13.17 16.33
CA ALA A 93 -11.57 -13.63 17.38
C ALA A 93 -12.39 -14.18 18.55
N LYS A 94 -12.19 -15.46 18.88
CA LYS A 94 -12.58 -16.02 20.18
C LYS A 94 -11.93 -15.16 21.26
N SER A 95 -12.65 -14.99 22.37
CA SER A 95 -12.43 -14.06 23.49
C SER A 95 -11.11 -14.22 24.28
N GLY A 96 -9.97 -14.22 23.59
CA GLY A 96 -8.63 -14.18 24.16
C GLY A 96 -8.05 -12.77 24.06
N ARG A 97 -7.50 -12.28 25.17
CA ARG A 97 -6.90 -10.94 25.34
C ARG A 97 -5.67 -10.79 24.42
N GLY A 98 -5.92 -10.44 23.16
CA GLY A 98 -4.88 -10.10 22.18
C GLY A 98 -4.26 -8.72 22.43
N PRO A 99 -3.13 -8.40 21.77
CA PRO A 99 -2.48 -7.10 21.89
C PRO A 99 -3.46 -5.96 21.59
N PRO A 100 -3.32 -4.79 22.25
CA PRO A 100 -4.26 -3.69 22.09
C PRO A 100 -4.38 -3.32 20.60
N ARG A 101 -5.57 -3.51 20.04
CA ARG A 101 -5.86 -3.06 18.68
C ARG A 101 -5.85 -1.54 18.70
N ARG A 102 -4.96 -0.95 17.89
CA ARG A 102 -4.87 0.50 17.70
C ARG A 102 -6.27 1.05 17.42
N ALA A 103 -6.69 2.05 18.20
CA ALA A 103 -8.00 2.68 18.05
C ALA A 103 -8.20 3.13 16.59
N LYS A 104 -9.40 2.92 16.05
CA LYS A 104 -9.76 3.35 14.69
C LYS A 104 -9.68 4.87 14.64
N SER A 105 -8.59 5.40 14.08
CA SER A 105 -8.40 6.84 13.90
C SER A 105 -9.08 7.27 12.60
N ASN A 106 -9.90 8.32 12.64
CA ASN A 106 -10.62 8.85 11.47
C ASN A 106 -9.70 9.25 10.31
N LEU A 107 -8.42 9.56 10.60
CA LEU A 107 -7.41 9.94 9.61
C LEU A 107 -6.74 8.79 8.86
N VAL A 108 -6.84 7.54 9.35
CA VAL A 108 -6.08 6.43 8.76
C VAL A 108 -7.04 5.36 8.32
N ALA A 109 -7.37 5.37 7.03
CA ALA A 109 -8.07 4.26 6.38
C ALA A 109 -7.07 3.18 5.94
N ASP A 110 -7.59 2.09 5.37
CA ASP A 110 -6.75 1.02 4.83
C ASP A 110 -5.99 1.53 3.59
N THR A 111 -4.67 1.56 3.69
CA THR A 111 -3.74 1.76 2.56
C THR A 111 -3.68 0.51 1.68
N VAL A 112 -3.23 0.71 0.45
CA VAL A 112 -2.77 -0.39 -0.43
C VAL A 112 -1.78 -1.29 0.32
N MET A 113 -0.83 -0.71 1.06
CA MET A 113 0.17 -1.46 1.83
C MET A 113 -0.42 -2.31 2.98
N THR A 114 -1.50 -1.87 3.62
CA THR A 114 -2.18 -2.63 4.69
C THR A 114 -3.03 -3.78 4.17
N LYS A 115 -3.44 -3.75 2.91
CA LYS A 115 -4.20 -4.85 2.29
C LYS A 115 -3.35 -6.13 2.13
N PHE A 116 -2.03 -5.99 1.98
CA PHE A 116 -1.10 -7.10 1.69
C PHE A 116 -0.29 -7.60 2.90
N LYS A 117 -0.75 -7.31 4.12
CA LYS A 117 -0.14 -7.83 5.36
C LYS A 117 -0.74 -9.15 5.80
#